data_AF-A0A7V8ESK7-F1
#
_entry.id   AF-A0A7V8ESK7-F1
#
_cell.length_a   1.000
_cell.length_b   1.000
_cell.length_c   1.000
_cell.angle_alpha   90.00
_cell.angle_beta   90.00
_cell.angle_gamma   90.00
#
_symmetry.space_group_name_H-M   'P 1'
#
loop_
_entity.id
_entity.type
_entity.pdbx_description
1 polymer ?
#
loop_
_entity_poly.entity_id
_entity_poly.type
_entity_poly.pdbx_seq_one_letter_code
_entity_poly.pdbx_strand_id
1 'polypeptide(L)'
;MTTPEHEKTPDQTPARQPTAFSQGKDDALAALSANQNPGPAPEAPADPDEVDEIFDEIVEQQELLERIHANLDKKQRRIDDLSDDDTCYEGYGEELVRLEEASEQLLAAERLLSFKPDNAALNQARSLSEDAAGTLVEVKPKDLDDQDQDDAPSPYPE
;
A
#
# COMPACT_ATOMS: atom_id res chain seq x y z
N MET A 1 -21.77 62.07 70.98
CA MET A 1 -20.73 61.07 71.24
C MET A 1 -20.10 60.68 69.91
N THR A 2 -18.76 60.78 69.83
CA THR A 2 -17.76 60.05 69.01
C THR A 2 -17.98 59.80 67.49
N THR A 3 -17.05 60.35 66.68
CA THR A 3 -16.59 59.86 65.36
C THR A 3 -15.69 58.61 65.51
N PRO A 4 -15.36 57.84 64.43
CA PRO A 4 -14.22 58.14 63.51
C PRO A 4 -14.54 57.90 62.00
N GLU A 5 -14.07 58.70 61.03
CA GLU A 5 -12.75 58.68 60.30
C GLU A 5 -12.49 57.37 59.52
N HIS A 6 -12.16 57.31 58.22
CA HIS A 6 -11.25 58.11 57.35
C HIS A 6 -11.80 58.20 55.90
N GLU A 7 -11.76 59.34 55.17
CA GLU A 7 -10.62 59.97 54.42
C GLU A 7 -10.11 59.08 53.25
N LYS A 8 -10.07 59.45 51.96
CA LYS A 8 -9.41 60.62 51.32
C LYS A 8 -9.73 60.72 49.80
N THR A 9 -10.10 61.94 49.36
CA THR A 9 -9.85 62.76 48.13
C THR A 9 -9.26 62.20 46.78
N PRO A 10 -9.21 62.99 45.66
CA PRO A 10 -9.97 62.72 44.43
C PRO A 10 -9.14 62.76 43.11
N ASP A 11 -9.84 62.75 41.98
CA ASP A 11 -9.45 63.24 40.63
C ASP A 11 -8.38 62.47 39.83
N GLN A 12 -8.79 61.96 38.66
CA GLN A 12 -8.16 62.17 37.34
C GLN A 12 -8.56 61.06 36.34
N THR A 13 -9.26 61.47 35.28
CA THR A 13 -9.61 60.70 34.07
C THR A 13 -8.38 60.06 33.39
N PRO A 14 -8.45 58.83 32.84
CA PRO A 14 -7.54 58.42 31.79
C PRO A 14 -8.24 58.19 30.45
N ALA A 15 -7.56 58.70 29.43
CA ALA A 15 -7.86 58.72 28.02
C ALA A 15 -8.11 57.33 27.41
N ARG A 16 -8.91 57.32 26.33
CA ARG A 16 -8.91 56.25 25.32
C ARG A 16 -7.47 55.97 24.88
N GLN A 17 -6.92 54.81 25.23
CA GLN A 17 -5.72 54.29 24.59
C GLN A 17 -6.12 53.39 23.41
N PRO A 18 -5.61 53.64 22.18
CA PRO A 18 -5.60 52.62 21.15
C PRO A 18 -4.53 51.58 21.53
N THR A 19 -4.95 50.33 21.74
CA THR A 19 -4.03 49.22 22.00
C THR A 19 -3.24 48.94 20.73
N ALA A 20 -1.97 49.38 20.69
CA ALA A 20 -1.04 48.98 19.64
C ALA A 20 -0.65 47.51 19.84
N PHE A 21 -1.15 46.63 18.97
CA PHE A 21 -0.68 45.24 18.84
C PHE A 21 0.54 45.21 17.93
N SER A 22 1.73 45.26 18.50
CA SER A 22 2.96 45.05 17.74
C SER A 22 4.09 44.58 18.64
N GLN A 23 4.00 43.35 19.14
CA GLN A 23 5.13 42.63 19.75
C GLN A 23 4.81 41.12 19.85
N GLY A 24 4.78 40.41 18.72
CA GLY A 24 4.47 38.98 18.75
C GLY A 24 4.55 38.25 17.40
N LYS A 25 4.68 38.98 16.29
CA LYS A 25 4.95 38.35 14.99
C LYS A 25 6.40 37.91 14.86
N ASP A 26 7.33 38.69 15.40
CA ASP A 26 8.77 38.42 15.26
C ASP A 26 9.20 37.22 16.12
N ASP A 27 8.66 37.08 17.34
CA ASP A 27 8.91 35.91 18.21
C ASP A 27 8.24 34.64 17.68
N ALA A 28 7.04 34.73 17.09
CA ALA A 28 6.37 33.58 16.49
C ALA A 28 7.11 33.07 15.24
N LEU A 29 7.67 33.98 14.43
CA LEU A 29 8.50 33.63 13.28
C LEU A 29 9.85 33.04 13.72
N ALA A 30 10.46 33.56 14.78
CA ALA A 30 11.68 32.99 15.35
C ALA A 30 11.45 31.59 15.93
N ALA A 31 10.33 31.36 16.61
CA ALA A 31 9.95 30.04 17.14
C ALA A 31 9.61 29.02 16.04
N LEU A 32 9.02 29.46 14.93
CA LEU A 32 8.81 28.63 13.73
C LEU A 32 10.14 28.28 13.05
N SER A 33 11.07 29.24 12.96
CA SER A 33 12.40 29.01 12.37
C SER A 33 13.28 28.12 13.26
N ALA A 34 13.14 28.18 14.58
CA ALA A 34 13.87 27.34 15.54
C ALA A 34 13.32 25.90 15.62
N ASN A 35 12.06 25.68 15.24
CA ASN A 35 11.43 24.36 15.14
C ASN A 35 11.46 23.76 13.72
N GLN A 36 12.15 24.39 12.77
CA GLN A 36 12.57 23.71 11.56
C GLN A 36 13.68 22.73 11.91
N ASN A 37 13.27 21.62 12.53
CA ASN A 37 14.05 20.40 12.49
C ASN A 37 14.36 20.17 11.00
N PRO A 38 15.65 20.12 10.58
CA PRO A 38 15.94 19.78 9.20
C PRO A 38 15.21 18.48 8.93
N GLY A 39 14.30 18.49 7.95
CA GLY A 39 13.69 17.26 7.46
C GLY A 39 14.80 16.25 7.17
N PRO A 40 14.55 14.94 7.32
CA PRO A 40 15.56 13.94 6.98
C PRO A 40 16.14 14.29 5.61
N ALA A 41 17.46 14.23 5.49
CA ALA A 41 18.12 14.50 4.23
C ALA A 41 17.48 13.64 3.14
N PRO A 42 17.26 14.17 1.92
CA PRO A 42 16.73 13.36 0.84
C PRO A 42 17.64 12.14 0.67
N GLU A 43 17.05 10.95 0.72
CA GLU A 43 17.82 9.72 0.54
C GLU A 43 18.47 9.73 -0.85
N ALA A 44 19.63 9.09 -0.94
CA ALA A 44 20.29 8.92 -2.22
C ALA A 44 19.37 8.13 -3.16
N PRO A 45 19.31 8.50 -4.45
CA PRO A 45 18.59 7.70 -5.43
C PRO A 45 19.15 6.27 -5.44
N ALA A 46 18.26 5.31 -5.64
CA ALA A 46 18.63 3.91 -5.83
C ALA A 46 19.50 3.75 -7.08
N ASP A 47 20.31 2.70 -7.11
CA ASP A 47 21.09 2.33 -8.29
C ASP A 47 20.12 1.92 -9.42
N PRO A 48 20.20 2.55 -10.61
CA PRO A 48 19.33 2.20 -11.73
C PRO A 48 19.44 0.73 -12.13
N ASP A 49 20.63 0.11 -12.02
CA ASP A 49 20.80 -1.29 -12.41
C ASP A 49 20.02 -2.23 -11.46
N GLU A 50 19.97 -1.91 -10.17
CA GLU A 50 19.18 -2.66 -9.18
C GLU A 50 17.68 -2.42 -9.35
N VAL A 51 17.28 -1.20 -9.74
CA VAL A 51 15.87 -0.88 -10.04
C VAL A 51 15.38 -1.67 -11.25
N ASP A 52 16.19 -1.73 -12.31
CA ASP A 52 15.87 -2.48 -13.52
C ASP A 52 15.76 -3.99 -13.23
N GLU A 53 16.64 -4.56 -12.41
CA GLU A 53 16.57 -5.98 -11.99
C GLU A 53 15.24 -6.31 -11.29
N ILE A 54 14.80 -5.47 -10.33
CA ILE A 54 13.52 -5.69 -9.65
C ILE A 54 12.34 -5.48 -10.60
N PHE A 55 12.46 -4.54 -11.55
CA PHE A 55 11.41 -4.31 -12.55
C PHE A 55 11.22 -5.54 -13.45
N ASP A 56 12.32 -6.14 -13.92
CA ASP A 56 12.28 -7.36 -14.72
C ASP A 56 11.63 -8.52 -13.93
N GLU A 57 11.97 -8.68 -12.65
CA GLU A 57 11.35 -9.69 -11.78
C GLU A 57 9.84 -9.47 -11.63
N ILE A 58 9.39 -8.23 -11.42
CA ILE A 58 7.97 -7.88 -11.34
C ILE A 58 7.25 -8.28 -12.64
N VAL A 59 7.85 -8.02 -13.81
CA VAL A 59 7.27 -8.39 -15.10
C VAL A 59 7.11 -9.92 -15.21
N GLU A 60 8.13 -10.70 -14.86
CA GLU A 60 8.04 -12.16 -14.87
C GLU A 60 6.92 -12.69 -13.94
N GLN A 61 6.77 -12.08 -12.76
CA GLN A 61 5.71 -12.43 -11.82
C GLN A 61 4.31 -12.04 -12.33
N GLN A 62 4.17 -10.91 -13.02
CA GLN A 62 2.92 -10.51 -13.69
C GLN A 62 2.53 -11.50 -14.80
N GLU A 63 3.48 -11.96 -15.61
CA GLU A 63 3.23 -13.00 -16.63
C GLU A 63 2.77 -14.32 -16.01
N LEU A 64 3.37 -14.72 -14.88
CA LEU A 64 2.94 -15.90 -14.14
C LEU A 64 1.52 -15.75 -13.60
N LEU A 65 1.19 -14.61 -13.02
CA LEU A 65 -0.15 -14.29 -12.52
C LEU A 65 -1.20 -14.41 -13.64
N GLU A 66 -0.94 -13.83 -14.82
CA GLU A 66 -1.82 -13.92 -15.97
C GLU A 66 -2.05 -15.38 -16.40
N ARG A 67 -0.98 -16.19 -16.40
CA ARG A 67 -1.08 -17.62 -16.73
C ARG A 67 -1.93 -18.39 -15.71
N ILE A 68 -1.80 -18.08 -14.43
CA ILE A 68 -2.61 -18.71 -13.38
C ILE A 68 -4.08 -18.33 -13.56
N HIS A 69 -4.38 -17.04 -13.77
CA HIS A 69 -5.74 -16.55 -14.04
C HIS A 69 -6.37 -17.26 -15.25
N ALA A 70 -5.64 -17.35 -16.38
CA ALA A 70 -6.13 -18.01 -17.57
C ALA A 70 -6.42 -19.51 -17.36
N ASN A 71 -5.74 -20.16 -16.39
CA ASN A 71 -6.00 -21.55 -16.04
C ASN A 71 -7.23 -21.68 -15.13
N LEU A 72 -7.32 -20.84 -14.10
CA LEU A 72 -8.50 -20.79 -13.22
C LEU A 72 -9.79 -20.51 -14.00
N ASP A 73 -9.74 -19.65 -15.03
CA ASP A 73 -10.87 -19.42 -15.94
C ASP A 73 -11.28 -20.68 -16.70
N LYS A 74 -10.32 -21.51 -17.14
CA LYS A 74 -10.62 -22.79 -17.81
C LYS A 74 -11.23 -23.78 -16.85
N LYS A 75 -10.71 -23.87 -15.62
CA LYS A 75 -11.24 -24.73 -14.57
C LYS A 75 -12.66 -24.32 -14.22
N GLN A 76 -12.94 -23.03 -14.07
CA GLN A 76 -14.28 -22.50 -13.82
C GLN A 76 -15.27 -22.92 -14.90
N ARG A 77 -14.93 -22.74 -16.19
CA ARG A 77 -15.79 -23.19 -17.30
C ARG A 77 -16.05 -24.69 -17.27
N ARG A 78 -15.03 -25.51 -16.95
CA ARG A 78 -15.19 -26.96 -16.83
C ARG A 78 -16.16 -27.32 -15.72
N ILE A 79 -16.11 -26.62 -14.59
CA ILE A 79 -17.04 -26.83 -13.48
C ILE A 79 -18.46 -26.43 -13.90
N ASP A 80 -18.62 -25.22 -14.49
CA ASP A 80 -19.90 -24.71 -14.98
C ASP A 80 -20.55 -25.64 -16.02
N ASP A 81 -19.75 -26.28 -16.88
CA ASP A 81 -20.23 -27.15 -17.96
C ASP A 81 -20.53 -28.59 -17.49
N LEU A 82 -19.89 -29.10 -16.43
CA LEU A 82 -19.91 -30.53 -16.08
C LEU A 82 -20.47 -30.87 -14.69
N SER A 83 -20.60 -29.92 -13.77
CA SER A 83 -20.77 -30.26 -12.35
C SER A 83 -21.70 -29.32 -11.58
N ASP A 84 -22.81 -29.87 -11.05
CA ASP A 84 -23.58 -29.29 -9.93
C ASP A 84 -22.97 -29.68 -8.57
N ASP A 85 -21.74 -30.23 -8.53
CA ASP A 85 -21.06 -30.65 -7.30
C ASP A 85 -20.29 -29.49 -6.68
N ASP A 86 -20.83 -28.99 -5.57
CA ASP A 86 -20.27 -27.90 -4.76
C ASP A 86 -18.80 -28.16 -4.30
N THR A 87 -18.34 -29.42 -4.27
CA THR A 87 -16.96 -29.76 -3.89
C THR A 87 -15.91 -29.30 -4.90
N CYS A 88 -16.29 -29.04 -6.15
CA CYS A 88 -15.38 -28.51 -7.18
C CYS A 88 -14.90 -27.07 -6.90
N TYR A 89 -15.57 -26.36 -6.00
CA TYR A 89 -15.26 -24.98 -5.61
C TYR A 89 -14.47 -24.85 -4.30
N GLU A 90 -14.19 -25.96 -3.61
CA GLU A 90 -13.46 -25.93 -2.34
C GLU A 90 -12.05 -25.34 -2.56
N GLY A 91 -11.70 -24.31 -1.79
CA GLY A 91 -10.41 -23.59 -1.91
C GLY A 91 -10.30 -22.61 -3.08
N TYR A 92 -11.14 -22.71 -4.12
CA TYR A 92 -11.07 -21.86 -5.32
C TYR A 92 -11.22 -20.36 -4.99
N GLY A 93 -12.17 -20.00 -4.13
CA GLY A 93 -12.36 -18.61 -3.71
C GLY A 93 -11.18 -18.05 -2.91
N GLU A 94 -10.52 -18.89 -2.11
CA GLU A 94 -9.34 -18.49 -1.33
C GLU A 94 -8.12 -18.27 -2.23
N GLU A 95 -7.95 -19.12 -3.24
CA GLU A 95 -6.93 -18.94 -4.28
C GLU A 95 -7.12 -17.63 -5.05
N LEU A 96 -8.36 -17.30 -5.43
CA LEU A 96 -8.66 -16.02 -6.11
C LEU A 96 -8.30 -14.80 -5.26
N VAL A 97 -8.62 -14.82 -3.97
CA VAL A 97 -8.27 -13.72 -3.05
C VAL A 97 -6.75 -13.56 -2.96
N ARG A 98 -6.02 -14.67 -2.79
CA ARG A 98 -4.55 -14.62 -2.74
C ARG A 98 -3.93 -14.08 -4.03
N LEU A 99 -4.50 -14.43 -5.19
CA LEU A 99 -4.03 -13.92 -6.48
C LEU A 99 -4.33 -12.43 -6.67
N GLU A 100 -5.47 -11.95 -6.17
CA GLU A 100 -5.77 -10.52 -6.12
C GLU A 100 -4.76 -9.77 -5.22
N GLU A 101 -4.47 -10.30 -4.03
CA GLU A 101 -3.47 -9.74 -3.12
C GLU A 101 -2.08 -9.67 -3.76
N ALA A 102 -1.64 -10.75 -4.43
CA ALA A 102 -0.38 -10.76 -5.17
C ALA A 102 -0.37 -9.72 -6.30
N SER A 103 -1.47 -9.58 -7.03
CA SER A 103 -1.61 -8.55 -8.08
C SER A 103 -1.45 -7.13 -7.52
N GLU A 104 -2.07 -6.84 -6.38
CA GLU A 104 -1.96 -5.54 -5.72
C GLU A 104 -0.54 -5.25 -5.25
N GLN A 105 0.15 -6.26 -4.71
CA GLN A 105 1.55 -6.15 -4.28
C GLN A 105 2.47 -5.81 -5.46
N LEU A 106 2.33 -6.50 -6.59
CA LEU A 106 3.11 -6.23 -7.81
C LEU A 106 2.86 -4.81 -8.33
N LEU A 107 1.60 -4.37 -8.37
CA LEU A 107 1.24 -3.03 -8.81
C LEU A 107 1.79 -1.95 -7.87
N ALA A 108 1.80 -2.21 -6.56
CA ALA A 108 2.40 -1.31 -5.58
C ALA A 108 3.93 -1.23 -5.73
N ALA A 109 4.59 -2.37 -5.96
CA ALA A 109 6.03 -2.44 -6.22
C ALA A 109 6.41 -1.65 -7.48
N GLU A 110 5.69 -1.86 -8.59
CA GLU A 110 5.92 -1.14 -9.85
C GLU A 110 5.77 0.38 -9.67
N ARG A 111 4.75 0.81 -8.92
CA ARG A 111 4.52 2.23 -8.62
C ARG A 111 5.67 2.85 -7.83
N LEU A 112 6.24 2.13 -6.87
CA LEU A 112 7.39 2.60 -6.08
C LEU A 112 8.62 2.85 -6.97
N LEU A 113 8.81 2.03 -8.01
CA LEU A 113 9.95 2.13 -8.92
C LEU A 113 9.74 3.13 -10.08
N SER A 114 8.50 3.51 -10.37
CA SER A 114 8.13 4.30 -11.56
C SER A 114 8.74 5.71 -11.66
N PHE A 115 9.29 6.28 -10.58
CA PHE A 115 9.88 7.63 -10.63
C PHE A 115 11.04 7.83 -9.66
N LYS A 116 12.27 7.64 -10.15
CA LYS A 116 13.53 7.92 -9.42
C LYS A 116 13.47 7.43 -7.97
N PRO A 117 13.29 6.12 -7.76
CA PRO A 117 13.17 5.56 -6.42
C PRO A 117 14.43 5.86 -5.61
N ASP A 118 14.24 6.05 -4.31
CA ASP A 118 15.32 5.97 -3.34
C ASP A 118 15.51 4.52 -2.86
N ASN A 119 16.53 4.29 -2.03
CA ASN A 119 16.80 2.95 -1.50
C ASN A 119 15.65 2.43 -0.63
N ALA A 120 14.91 3.29 0.07
CA ALA A 120 13.73 2.88 0.82
C ALA A 120 12.62 2.34 -0.10
N ALA A 121 12.30 3.05 -1.18
CA ALA A 121 11.34 2.61 -2.19
C ALA A 121 11.78 1.32 -2.88
N LEU A 122 13.06 1.19 -3.23
CA LEU A 122 13.61 -0.04 -3.81
C LEU A 122 13.45 -1.25 -2.87
N ASN A 123 13.84 -1.11 -1.60
CA ASN A 123 13.72 -2.19 -0.62
C ASN A 123 12.26 -2.58 -0.37
N GLN A 124 11.36 -1.60 -0.35
CA GLN A 124 9.93 -1.86 -0.20
C GLN A 124 9.36 -2.57 -1.44
N ALA A 125 9.75 -2.15 -2.64
CA ALA A 125 9.34 -2.82 -3.89
C ALA A 125 9.83 -4.27 -3.93
N ARG A 126 11.09 -4.54 -3.53
CA ARG A 126 11.62 -5.90 -3.42
C ARG A 126 10.81 -6.75 -2.43
N SER A 127 10.52 -6.23 -1.24
CA SER A 127 9.70 -6.97 -0.25
C SER A 127 8.33 -7.33 -0.80
N LEU A 128 7.67 -6.41 -1.50
CA LEU A 128 6.36 -6.65 -2.11
C LEU A 128 6.43 -7.67 -3.26
N SER A 129 7.47 -7.60 -4.09
CA SER A 129 7.76 -8.59 -5.15
C SER A 129 7.98 -9.99 -4.55
N GLU A 130 8.80 -10.11 -3.50
CA GLU A 130 9.07 -11.38 -2.83
C GLU A 130 7.83 -11.99 -2.17
N ASP A 131 7.00 -11.16 -1.51
CA ASP A 131 5.73 -11.59 -0.93
C ASP A 131 4.77 -12.11 -2.01
N ALA A 132 4.66 -11.39 -3.13
CA ALA A 132 3.83 -11.79 -4.27
C ALA A 132 4.34 -13.11 -4.87
N ALA A 133 5.65 -13.25 -5.08
CA ALA A 133 6.25 -14.48 -5.58
C ALA A 133 5.95 -15.69 -4.68
N GLY A 134 6.02 -15.50 -3.35
CA GLY A 134 5.66 -16.52 -2.38
C GLY A 134 4.22 -17.01 -2.58
N THR A 135 3.29 -16.08 -2.69
CA THR A 135 1.88 -16.38 -2.96
C THR A 135 1.69 -17.12 -4.29
N LEU A 136 2.32 -16.65 -5.39
CA LEU A 136 2.20 -17.27 -6.71
C LEU A 136 2.75 -18.71 -6.74
N VAL A 137 3.80 -18.98 -5.96
CA VAL A 137 4.36 -20.34 -5.82
C VAL A 137 3.41 -21.25 -5.04
N GLU A 138 2.74 -20.73 -4.00
CA GLU A 138 1.78 -21.50 -3.20
C GLU A 138 0.52 -21.86 -3.97
N VAL A 139 0.02 -20.97 -4.84
CA VAL A 139 -1.12 -21.23 -5.74
C VAL A 139 -0.75 -22.19 -6.88
N LYS A 140 0.38 -22.91 -6.76
CA LYS A 140 0.98 -23.89 -7.69
C LYS A 140 0.15 -24.18 -8.94
N PRO A 141 0.66 -23.88 -10.15
CA PRO A 141 0.09 -24.41 -11.39
C PRO A 141 0.25 -25.94 -11.54
N LYS A 142 0.77 -26.66 -10.53
CA LYS A 142 1.07 -28.10 -10.59
C LYS A 142 -0.16 -29.00 -10.41
N ASP A 143 -1.29 -28.47 -9.92
CA ASP A 143 -2.53 -29.22 -9.73
C ASP A 143 -3.50 -29.05 -10.92
N LEU A 144 -2.98 -28.65 -12.08
CA LEU A 144 -3.77 -28.39 -13.30
C LEU A 144 -3.34 -29.25 -14.50
N ASP A 145 -2.36 -30.14 -14.30
CA ASP A 145 -1.96 -31.19 -15.26
C ASP A 145 -2.82 -32.47 -15.13
N ASP A 146 -3.88 -32.46 -14.32
CA ASP A 146 -4.86 -33.57 -14.23
C ASP A 146 -5.76 -33.69 -15.48
N GLN A 147 -5.35 -33.09 -16.61
CA GLN A 147 -5.92 -33.35 -17.93
C GLN A 147 -4.91 -34.08 -18.79
N ASP A 148 -4.74 -35.39 -18.53
CA ASP A 148 -4.51 -36.42 -19.56
C ASP A 148 -4.68 -37.85 -18.98
N GLN A 149 -5.68 -38.06 -18.12
CA GLN A 149 -6.25 -39.41 -17.90
C GLN A 149 -7.77 -39.42 -18.04
N ASP A 150 -8.28 -38.80 -19.11
CA ASP A 150 -9.43 -39.37 -19.79
C ASP A 150 -8.93 -40.59 -20.59
N ASP A 151 -8.65 -41.69 -19.87
CA ASP A 151 -8.58 -43.00 -20.50
C ASP A 151 -10.00 -43.28 -21.02
N ALA A 152 -10.14 -43.10 -22.33
CA ALA A 152 -11.39 -43.02 -23.06
C ALA A 152 -12.40 -44.13 -22.68
N PRO A 153 -13.71 -43.84 -22.59
CA PRO A 153 -14.69 -44.89 -22.71
C PRO A 153 -14.62 -45.45 -24.14
N SER A 154 -14.05 -46.65 -24.29
CA SER A 154 -14.05 -47.41 -25.54
C SER A 154 -15.47 -47.46 -26.12
N PRO A 155 -15.72 -46.95 -27.35
CA PRO A 155 -17.02 -47.01 -27.96
C PRO A 155 -17.09 -48.18 -28.94
N TYR A 156 -16.80 -49.42 -28.53
CA TYR A 156 -17.13 -50.60 -29.35
C TYR A 156 -17.51 -51.82 -28.50
N PRO A 157 -18.62 -52.52 -28.84
CA PRO A 157 -18.98 -53.81 -28.25
C PRO A 157 -18.31 -54.97 -29.01
N GLU A 158 -17.93 -56.02 -28.29
CA GLU A 158 -17.89 -57.40 -28.80
C GLU A 158 -18.80 -58.29 -27.94
#